data_AF-A0A7Y5WPC9-F1
#
_entry.id   AF-A0A7Y5WPC9-F1
#
_cell.length_a   1.000
_cell.length_b   1.000
_cell.length_c   1.000
_cell.angle_alpha   90.00
_cell.angle_beta   90.00
_cell.angle_gamma   90.00
#
_symmetry.space_group_name_H-M   'P 1'
#
loop_
_entity.id
_entity.type
_entity.pdbx_description
1 polymer ?
#
loop_
_entity_poly.entity_id
_entity_poly.type
_entity_poly.pdbx_seq_one_letter_code
_entity_poly.pdbx_strand_id
1 'polypeptide(L)' 'MSDREREHPDEGTIHAWLDGALDADTSRGLEAHVATCRACAERVAEARGLIAGASRIVSALD' A
#
# COMPACT_ATOMS: atom_id res chain seq x y z
N MET A 1 -14.42 -13.55 14.96
CA MET A 1 -13.28 -13.16 14.12
C MET A 1 -13.88 -12.65 12.82
N SER A 2 -14.05 -11.33 12.71
CA SER A 2 -14.90 -10.68 11.71
C SER A 2 -14.24 -10.57 10.34
N ASP A 3 -14.98 -10.93 9.30
CA ASP A 3 -15.06 -10.52 7.87
C ASP A 3 -14.01 -9.61 7.18
N ARG A 4 -12.90 -9.19 7.81
CA ARG A 4 -11.94 -8.20 7.26
C ARG A 4 -10.87 -8.79 6.35
N GLU A 5 -10.73 -10.11 6.26
CA GLU A 5 -9.73 -10.76 5.38
C GLU A 5 -10.18 -10.81 3.90
N ARG A 6 -11.46 -10.55 3.60
CA ARG A 6 -12.01 -10.58 2.23
C ARG A 6 -12.32 -9.21 1.63
N GLU A 7 -12.23 -8.13 2.39
CA GLU A 7 -12.49 -6.78 1.90
C GLU A 7 -11.17 -6.08 1.55
N HIS A 8 -11.09 -5.51 0.36
CA HIS A 8 -9.89 -4.77 -0.07
C HIS A 8 -9.65 -3.57 0.83
N PRO A 9 -8.39 -3.28 1.22
CA PRO A 9 -8.08 -2.08 1.98
C PRO A 9 -8.46 -0.83 1.19
N ASP A 10 -8.92 0.19 1.91
CA ASP A 10 -9.11 1.51 1.34
C ASP A 10 -7.76 2.13 0.93
N GLU A 11 -7.82 3.20 0.15
CA GLU A 11 -6.64 3.90 -0.36
C GLU A 11 -5.77 4.48 0.77
N GLY A 12 -6.39 5.05 1.81
CA GLY A 12 -5.66 5.61 2.95
C GLY A 12 -4.83 4.55 3.69
N THR A 13 -5.40 3.35 3.85
CA THR A 13 -4.69 2.21 4.46
C THR A 13 -3.51 1.75 3.59
N ILE A 14 -3.66 1.72 2.26
CA ILE A 14 -2.56 1.38 1.34
C ILE A 14 -1.41 2.39 1.47
N HIS A 15 -1.72 3.69 1.51
CA HIS A 15 -0.71 4.73 1.69
C HIS A 15 -0.03 4.64 3.06
N ALA A 16 -0.80 4.51 4.14
CA ALA A 16 -0.26 4.34 5.48
C ALA A 16 0.68 3.11 5.58
N TRP A 17 0.35 2.02 4.90
CA TRP A 17 1.23 0.84 4.82
C TRP A 17 2.54 1.15 4.09
N LEU A 18 2.46 1.81 2.93
CA LEU A 18 3.64 2.17 2.13
C LEU A 18 4.54 3.20 2.83
N ASP A 19 3.96 4.07 3.65
CA ASP A 19 4.67 5.05 4.47
C ASP A 19 5.28 4.42 5.74
N GLY A 20 5.03 3.13 6.00
CA GLY A 20 5.49 2.45 7.22
C GLY A 20 4.76 2.90 8.49
N ALA A 21 3.57 3.49 8.35
CA ALA A 21 2.77 4.06 9.43
C ALA A 21 1.78 3.06 10.07
N LEU A 22 1.75 1.81 9.61
CA LEU A 22 0.97 0.73 10.21
C LEU A 22 1.82 -0.10 11.17
N ASP A 23 1.18 -0.74 12.15
CA ASP A 23 1.84 -1.70 13.01
C ASP A 23 2.28 -2.96 12.22
N ALA A 24 3.16 -3.76 12.85
CA ALA A 24 3.79 -4.90 12.20
C ALA A 24 2.84 -6.08 11.94
N ASP A 25 1.71 -6.18 12.65
CA ASP A 25 0.73 -7.25 12.45
C ASP A 25 -0.18 -6.90 11.27
N THR A 26 -0.71 -5.68 11.27
CA THR A 26 -1.52 -5.13 10.17
C THR A 26 -0.73 -5.12 8.86
N SER A 27 0.55 -4.71 8.90
CA SER A 27 1.41 -4.69 7.71
C SER A 27 1.62 -6.09 7.11
N ARG A 28 1.80 -7.12 7.96
CA ARG A 28 1.96 -8.51 7.50
C ARG A 28 0.66 -9.06 6.90
N GLY A 29 -0.48 -8.73 7.50
CA GLY A 29 -1.79 -9.10 6.96
C GLY A 29 -2.02 -8.49 5.57
N LEU A 30 -1.69 -7.20 5.41
CA LEU A 30 -1.77 -6.51 4.12
C LEU A 30 -0.82 -7.11 3.08
N GLU A 31 0.41 -7.41 3.46
CA GLU A 31 1.39 -8.04 2.58
C GLU A 31 0.89 -9.40 2.07
N ALA A 32 0.38 -10.25 2.96
CA ALA A 32 -0.20 -11.54 2.59
C ALA A 32 -1.43 -11.41 1.68
N HIS A 33 -2.29 -10.42 1.94
CA HIS A 33 -3.46 -10.14 1.10
C HIS A 33 -3.03 -9.66 -0.30
N VAL A 34 -2.13 -8.68 -0.39
CA VAL A 34 -1.63 -8.13 -1.66
C VAL A 34 -0.93 -9.20 -2.49
N ALA A 35 -0.25 -10.16 -1.86
CA ALA A 35 0.39 -11.28 -2.56
C ALA A 35 -0.62 -12.23 -3.24
N THR A 36 -1.87 -12.27 -2.78
CA THR A 36 -2.91 -13.19 -3.29
C THR A 36 -4.02 -12.47 -4.05
N CYS A 37 -4.14 -11.15 -3.91
CA CYS A 37 -5.16 -10.33 -4.54
C CYS A 37 -4.61 -9.45 -5.66
N ARG A 38 -4.90 -9.79 -6.91
CA ARG A 38 -4.47 -9.02 -8.09
C ARG A 38 -4.94 -7.57 -8.07
N ALA A 39 -6.19 -7.31 -7.67
CA ALA A 39 -6.73 -5.94 -7.63
C ALA A 39 -5.98 -5.07 -6.62
N CYS A 40 -5.63 -5.61 -5.45
CA CYS A 40 -4.81 -4.89 -4.47
C CYS A 40 -3.36 -4.73 -4.93
N ALA A 41 -2.79 -5.73 -5.61
CA ALA A 41 -1.46 -5.60 -6.20
C ALA A 41 -1.40 -4.48 -7.25
N GLU A 42 -2.41 -4.36 -8.10
CA GLU A 42 -2.54 -3.28 -9.09
C GLU A 42 -2.60 -1.90 -8.41
N ARG A 43 -3.44 -1.75 -7.37
CA ARG A 43 -3.55 -0.49 -6.59
C ARG A 43 -2.26 -0.13 -5.87
N VAL A 44 -1.56 -1.11 -5.30
CA VAL A 44 -0.26 -0.90 -4.65
C VAL A 44 0.81 -0.49 -5.66
N ALA A 45 0.82 -1.09 -6.86
CA ALA A 45 1.74 -0.72 -7.92
C ALA A 45 1.51 0.72 -8.40
N GLU A 46 0.25 1.12 -8.53
CA GLU A 46 -0.13 2.51 -8.85
C GLU A 46 0.37 3.49 -7.79
N ALA A 47 0.06 3.25 -6.52
CA ALA A 47 0.48 4.10 -5.41
C ALA A 47 2.02 4.23 -5.34
N ARG A 48 2.75 3.13 -5.52
CA ARG A 48 4.23 3.13 -5.61
C ARG A 48 4.74 3.95 -6.81
N GLY A 49 4.04 3.88 -7.95
CA GLY A 49 4.34 4.67 -9.13
C GLY A 49 4.22 6.18 -8.87
N LEU A 50 3.18 6.59 -8.15
CA LEU A 50 2.97 7.98 -7.74
C LEU A 50 4.06 8.47 -6.78
N ILE A 51 4.38 7.68 -5.75
CA ILE A 51 5.46 7.98 -4.80
C ILE A 51 6.79 8.16 -5.55
N ALA A 52 7.16 7.21 -6.41
CA ALA A 52 8.40 7.30 -7.19
C ALA A 52 8.42 8.51 -8.13
N GLY A 53 7.27 8.88 -8.70
CA GLY A 53 7.12 10.11 -9.51
C GLY A 53 7.37 11.37 -8.69
N ALA A 54 6.76 11.47 -7.51
CA ALA A 54 6.95 12.58 -6.60
C ALA A 54 8.41 12.69 -6.13
N SER A 55 9.03 11.58 -5.74
CA SER A 55 10.45 11.55 -5.34
C SER A 55 11.37 12.07 -6.43
N ARG A 56 11.13 11.71 -7.70
CA ARG A 56 11.94 12.23 -8.83
C ARG A 56 11.83 13.74 -9.00
N ILE A 57 10.63 14.31 -8.82
CA ILE A 57 10.43 15.76 -8.92
C ILE A 57 11.19 16.46 -7.79
N VAL A 58 11.03 15.99 -6.56
CA VAL A 58 11.72 16.58 -5.39
C VAL A 58 13.24 16.50 -5.57
N SER A 59 13.78 15.35 -6.00
CA SER A 59 15.22 15.20 -6.27
C SER A 59 15.73 16.07 -7.43
N ALA A 60 14.87 16.58 -8.31
CA ALA A 60 15.26 17.48 -9.39
C ALA A 60 15.22 18.97 -8.99
N LEU A 61 14.73 19.28 -7.79
CA LEU A 61 14.65 20.63 -7.24
C LEU A 61 15.78 20.95 -6.24
N ASP A 62 16.53 19.94 -5.81
CA ASP A 62 17.75 20.05 -5.01
C ASP A 62 18.96 20.30 -5.93
#